data_AF-A0A2T4KGA4-F1
#
_entry.id   AF-A0A2T4KGA4-F1
#
_cell.length_a   1.000
_cell.length_b   1.000
_cell.length_c   1.000
_cell.angle_alpha   90.00
_cell.angle_beta   90.00
_cell.angle_gamma   90.00
#
_symmetry.space_group_name_H-M   'P 1'
#
loop_
_entity.id
_entity.type
_entity.pdbx_description
1 polymer ?
#
loop_
_entity_poly.entity_id
_entity_poly.type
_entity_poly.pdbx_seq_one_letter_code
_entity_poly.pdbx_strand_id
1 'polypeptide(L)'
;MTDELLYKQFQTLKAELGIISLNFLCAMTSFAMFSDIQNEFLSPLFIGSVVLIIIIACKLTIRSETADNIFIYVDNEKDKRTLNRCSIIKRIIFFFIWMTYIIVITNIVTPMIYQHGQFEWVVTPASMIFIPAFAIILIFIKDKRIKYSDAPLPSIEERDANPKGIVNLIPNYRYADEQQKMVITKAYASVFKWIMAGLSIITIVDLVVELVMQQLPIGGMITLAFLVITLVIYVANAKKLKTLLKEY
;
A
#
# COMPACT_ATOMS: atom_id res chain seq x y z
N MET A 1 19.95 -20.87 -14.06
CA MET A 1 18.85 -21.21 -13.13
C MET A 1 18.94 -20.42 -11.82
N THR A 2 20.13 -20.23 -11.25
CA THR A 2 20.38 -19.41 -10.04
C THR A 2 20.07 -17.92 -10.19
N ASP A 3 20.38 -17.29 -11.34
CA ASP A 3 20.11 -15.85 -11.57
C ASP A 3 18.62 -15.49 -11.66
N GLU A 4 17.80 -16.36 -12.26
CA GLU A 4 16.37 -16.14 -12.41
C GLU A 4 15.63 -16.26 -11.07
N LEU A 5 16.04 -17.24 -10.24
CA LEU A 5 15.56 -17.39 -8.88
C LEU A 5 15.92 -16.16 -8.02
N LEU A 6 17.17 -15.69 -8.11
CA LEU A 6 17.65 -14.51 -7.40
C LEU A 6 16.85 -13.26 -7.82
N TYR A 7 16.63 -13.10 -9.12
CA TYR A 7 15.82 -12.01 -9.64
C TYR A 7 14.39 -12.05 -9.09
N LYS A 8 13.73 -13.23 -9.11
CA LYS A 8 12.37 -13.42 -8.57
C LYS A 8 12.32 -13.01 -7.09
N GLN A 9 13.25 -13.49 -6.28
CA GLN A 9 13.31 -13.18 -4.85
C GLN A 9 13.55 -11.68 -4.57
N PHE A 10 14.42 -11.02 -5.35
CA PHE A 10 14.63 -9.57 -5.24
C PHE A 10 13.39 -8.75 -5.59
N GLN A 11 12.65 -9.17 -6.64
CA GLN A 11 11.41 -8.50 -7.01
C GLN A 11 10.34 -8.70 -5.93
N THR A 12 10.23 -9.89 -5.36
CA THR A 12 9.30 -10.17 -4.25
C THR A 12 9.59 -9.29 -3.05
N LEU A 13 10.85 -9.20 -2.60
CA LEU A 13 11.24 -8.31 -1.49
C LEU A 13 10.85 -6.86 -1.77
N LYS A 14 11.13 -6.35 -2.98
CA LYS A 14 10.76 -4.99 -3.36
C LYS A 14 9.25 -4.80 -3.41
N ALA A 15 8.50 -5.79 -3.85
CA ALA A 15 7.04 -5.72 -3.87
C ALA A 15 6.47 -5.64 -2.44
N GLU A 16 6.96 -6.47 -1.52
CA GLU A 16 6.57 -6.43 -0.11
C GLU A 16 6.85 -5.06 0.51
N LEU A 17 8.06 -4.55 0.36
CA LEU A 17 8.42 -3.21 0.83
C LEU A 17 7.61 -2.11 0.12
N GLY A 18 7.26 -2.31 -1.15
CA GLY A 18 6.40 -1.39 -1.91
C GLY A 18 4.99 -1.27 -1.33
N ILE A 19 4.40 -2.40 -0.91
CA ILE A 19 3.08 -2.39 -0.25
C ILE A 19 3.17 -1.70 1.10
N ILE A 20 4.20 -1.99 1.90
CA ILE A 20 4.41 -1.35 3.21
C ILE A 20 4.58 0.16 3.01
N SER A 21 5.40 0.56 2.05
CA SER A 21 5.66 1.97 1.75
C SER A 21 4.42 2.69 1.22
N LEU A 22 3.57 2.01 0.45
CA LEU A 22 2.32 2.60 -0.04
C LEU A 22 1.33 2.84 1.11
N ASN A 23 1.20 1.87 2.02
CA ASN A 23 0.39 2.05 3.22
C ASN A 23 0.92 3.19 4.09
N PHE A 24 2.25 3.23 4.28
CA PHE A 24 2.91 4.30 5.02
C PHE A 24 2.69 5.67 4.36
N LEU A 25 2.79 5.79 3.03
CA LEU A 25 2.55 7.03 2.31
C LEU A 25 1.12 7.56 2.53
N CYS A 26 0.12 6.69 2.38
CA CYS A 26 -1.27 7.08 2.66
C CYS A 26 -1.44 7.49 4.13
N ALA A 27 -0.73 6.83 5.04
CA ALA A 27 -0.85 7.03 6.48
C ALA A 27 -0.27 8.40 6.86
N MET A 28 0.93 8.70 6.35
CA MET A 28 1.56 10.01 6.49
C MET A 28 0.78 11.11 5.81
N THR A 29 0.10 10.85 4.69
CA THR A 29 -0.77 11.85 4.05
C THR A 29 -1.92 12.25 4.98
N SER A 30 -2.60 11.27 5.60
CA SER A 30 -3.64 11.55 6.57
C SER A 30 -3.09 12.26 7.82
N PHE A 31 -1.96 11.80 8.36
CA PHE A 31 -1.30 12.46 9.49
C PHE A 31 -0.98 13.92 9.18
N ALA A 32 -0.33 14.18 8.04
CA ALA A 32 0.04 15.53 7.60
C ALA A 32 -1.20 16.40 7.40
N MET A 33 -2.28 15.89 6.77
CA MET A 33 -3.53 16.62 6.63
C MET A 33 -4.08 17.14 7.98
N PHE A 34 -4.15 16.28 8.99
CA PHE A 34 -4.69 16.69 10.30
C PHE A 34 -3.71 17.55 11.08
N SER A 35 -2.41 17.31 10.94
CA SER A 35 -1.36 18.16 11.51
C SER A 35 -1.44 19.58 10.93
N ASP A 36 -1.59 19.69 9.61
CA ASP A 36 -1.70 20.95 8.88
C ASP A 36 -2.95 21.74 9.28
N ILE A 37 -4.07 21.06 9.47
CA ILE A 37 -5.31 21.68 9.98
C ILE A 37 -5.09 22.26 11.38
N GLN A 38 -4.39 21.54 12.26
CA GLN A 38 -4.12 22.01 13.63
C GLN A 38 -3.12 23.17 13.66
N ASN A 39 -2.11 23.13 12.80
CA ASN A 39 -1.06 24.14 12.74
C ASN A 39 -1.41 25.33 11.81
N GLU A 40 -2.61 25.31 11.20
CA GLU A 40 -3.05 26.27 10.17
C GLU A 40 -1.99 26.50 9.07
N PHE A 41 -1.25 25.43 8.74
CA PHE A 41 -0.09 25.48 7.86
C PHE A 41 -0.14 24.34 6.86
N LEU A 42 -0.03 24.66 5.58
CA LEU A 42 -0.03 23.66 4.52
C LEU A 42 1.41 23.15 4.29
N SER A 43 1.74 21.99 4.85
CA SER A 43 3.09 21.45 4.84
C SER A 43 3.49 20.90 3.45
N PRO A 44 4.78 21.02 3.09
CA PRO A 44 5.31 20.32 1.92
C PRO A 44 5.10 18.81 2.00
N LEU A 45 5.09 18.23 3.20
CA LEU A 45 4.78 16.81 3.40
C LEU A 45 3.40 16.46 2.87
N PHE A 46 2.35 17.19 3.25
CA PHE A 46 0.98 16.90 2.81
C PHE A 46 0.83 17.10 1.30
N ILE A 47 1.26 18.25 0.76
CA ILE A 47 1.16 18.54 -0.68
C ILE A 47 1.94 17.48 -1.47
N GLY A 48 3.19 17.23 -1.06
CA GLY A 48 4.07 16.29 -1.71
C GLY A 48 3.52 14.87 -1.68
N SER A 49 2.97 14.42 -0.56
CA SER A 49 2.43 13.07 -0.42
C SER A 49 1.18 12.86 -1.27
N VAL A 50 0.28 13.85 -1.35
CA VAL A 50 -0.88 13.83 -2.26
C VAL A 50 -0.43 13.74 -3.72
N VAL A 51 0.52 14.58 -4.14
CA VAL A 51 1.07 14.54 -5.50
C VAL A 51 1.70 13.19 -5.80
N LEU A 52 2.45 12.63 -4.85
CA LEU A 52 3.08 11.32 -5.01
C LEU A 52 2.05 10.19 -5.16
N ILE A 53 0.95 10.22 -4.39
CA ILE A 53 -0.17 9.28 -4.53
C ILE A 53 -0.76 9.35 -5.94
N ILE A 54 -0.99 10.57 -6.47
CA ILE A 54 -1.52 10.76 -7.82
C ILE A 54 -0.56 10.16 -8.87
N ILE A 55 0.74 10.45 -8.76
CA ILE A 55 1.77 9.90 -9.67
C ILE A 55 1.76 8.37 -9.65
N ILE A 56 1.68 7.76 -8.46
CA ILE A 56 1.64 6.30 -8.30
C ILE A 56 0.35 5.73 -8.91
N ALA A 57 -0.79 6.36 -8.66
CA ALA A 57 -2.07 5.95 -9.23
C ALA A 57 -2.04 5.99 -10.75
N CYS A 58 -1.60 7.11 -11.35
CA CYS A 58 -1.41 7.24 -12.80
C CYS A 58 -0.46 6.17 -13.35
N LYS A 59 0.63 5.89 -12.64
CA LYS A 59 1.59 4.88 -13.06
C LYS A 59 1.00 3.46 -13.05
N LEU A 60 0.21 3.15 -12.02
CA LEU A 60 -0.48 1.88 -11.91
C LEU A 60 -1.62 1.74 -12.92
N THR A 61 -2.22 2.84 -13.39
CA THR A 61 -3.26 2.79 -14.43
C THR A 61 -2.70 2.77 -15.86
N ILE A 62 -1.55 3.39 -16.12
CA ILE A 62 -0.97 3.52 -17.47
C ILE A 62 -0.13 2.28 -17.88
N ARG A 63 0.46 1.54 -16.93
CA ARG A 63 1.27 0.36 -17.28
C ARG A 63 0.40 -0.76 -17.86
N SER A 64 0.76 -1.27 -19.02
CA SER A 64 0.17 -2.48 -19.65
C SER A 64 0.26 -3.73 -18.75
N GLU A 65 1.24 -3.78 -17.84
CA GLU A 65 1.40 -4.80 -16.80
C GLU A 65 0.20 -4.86 -15.82
N THR A 66 -0.53 -3.76 -15.63
CA THR A 66 -1.67 -3.62 -14.72
C THR A 66 -2.98 -3.29 -15.44
N ALA A 67 -2.91 -2.67 -16.62
CA ALA A 67 -4.07 -2.13 -17.35
C ALA A 67 -4.82 -3.18 -18.18
N ASP A 68 -4.14 -4.10 -18.87
CA ASP A 68 -4.80 -4.80 -19.98
C ASP A 68 -5.02 -6.32 -19.81
N ASN A 69 -4.22 -7.05 -19.03
CA ASN A 69 -4.19 -8.53 -19.20
C ASN A 69 -4.23 -9.39 -17.92
N ILE A 70 -4.48 -8.84 -16.74
CA ILE A 70 -4.65 -9.68 -15.53
C ILE A 70 -6.10 -10.16 -15.45
N PHE A 71 -6.45 -11.13 -16.29
CA PHE A 71 -7.70 -11.87 -16.16
C PHE A 71 -7.47 -13.12 -15.33
N ILE A 72 -8.29 -13.27 -14.28
CA ILE A 72 -8.35 -14.50 -13.48
C ILE A 72 -9.42 -15.36 -14.13
N TYR A 73 -8.97 -16.38 -14.84
CA TYR A 73 -9.85 -17.34 -15.51
C TYR A 73 -10.23 -18.48 -14.57
N VAL A 74 -11.54 -18.78 -14.57
CA VAL A 74 -12.17 -19.75 -13.68
C VAL A 74 -13.14 -20.62 -14.49
N ASP A 75 -13.12 -21.92 -14.23
CA ASP A 75 -13.88 -22.92 -15.00
C ASP A 75 -15.31 -23.08 -14.51
N ASN A 76 -15.58 -22.75 -13.24
CA ASN A 76 -16.89 -22.96 -12.64
C ASN A 76 -17.41 -21.70 -11.93
N GLU A 77 -18.74 -21.60 -11.81
CA GLU A 77 -19.40 -20.46 -11.17
C GLU A 77 -19.18 -20.41 -9.64
N LYS A 78 -19.02 -21.58 -9.01
CA LYS A 78 -18.81 -21.71 -7.56
C LYS A 78 -17.49 -21.04 -7.13
N ASP A 79 -16.44 -21.24 -7.89
CA ASP A 79 -15.10 -20.70 -7.72
C ASP A 79 -15.11 -19.20 -8.00
N LYS A 80 -15.80 -18.77 -9.07
CA LYS A 80 -15.99 -17.33 -9.35
C LYS A 80 -16.70 -16.60 -8.21
N ARG A 81 -17.73 -17.20 -7.61
CA ARG A 81 -18.44 -16.64 -6.45
C ARG A 81 -17.54 -16.60 -5.21
N THR A 82 -16.78 -17.67 -4.96
CA THR A 82 -15.85 -17.77 -3.83
C THR A 82 -14.75 -16.71 -3.92
N LEU A 83 -14.13 -16.55 -5.09
CA LEU A 83 -13.10 -15.55 -5.35
C LEU A 83 -13.59 -14.13 -5.15
N ASN A 84 -14.79 -13.82 -5.67
CA ASN A 84 -15.42 -12.52 -5.45
C ASN A 84 -15.69 -12.24 -3.97
N ARG A 85 -16.20 -13.24 -3.23
CA ARG A 85 -16.45 -13.11 -1.79
C ARG A 85 -15.16 -12.85 -1.01
N CYS A 86 -14.09 -13.60 -1.30
CA CYS A 86 -12.79 -13.37 -0.67
C CYS A 86 -12.20 -12.00 -1.00
N SER A 87 -12.35 -11.53 -2.25
CA SER A 87 -11.91 -10.19 -2.65
C SER A 87 -12.66 -9.09 -1.89
N ILE A 88 -14.00 -9.22 -1.76
CA ILE A 88 -14.83 -8.30 -0.98
C ILE A 88 -14.40 -8.29 0.50
N ILE A 89 -14.24 -9.45 1.13
CA ILE A 89 -13.83 -9.57 2.54
C ILE A 89 -12.49 -8.86 2.78
N LYS A 90 -11.50 -9.06 1.90
CA LYS A 90 -10.19 -8.38 2.02
C LYS A 90 -10.33 -6.86 1.98
N ARG A 91 -11.12 -6.32 1.04
CA ARG A 91 -11.34 -4.88 0.95
C ARG A 91 -12.04 -4.32 2.20
N ILE A 92 -13.00 -5.05 2.75
CA ILE A 92 -13.69 -4.66 3.98
C ILE A 92 -12.72 -4.63 5.16
N ILE A 93 -11.91 -5.67 5.35
CA ILE A 93 -10.90 -5.72 6.42
C ILE A 93 -9.92 -4.53 6.28
N PHE A 94 -9.42 -4.30 5.08
CA PHE A 94 -8.50 -3.20 4.81
C PHE A 94 -9.15 -1.83 5.09
N PHE A 95 -10.40 -1.65 4.69
CA PHE A 95 -11.18 -0.45 4.99
C PHE A 95 -11.34 -0.22 6.49
N PHE A 96 -11.69 -1.25 7.27
CA PHE A 96 -11.79 -1.11 8.73
C PHE A 96 -10.46 -0.74 9.38
N ILE A 97 -9.35 -1.37 8.99
CA ILE A 97 -8.01 -1.03 9.49
C ILE A 97 -7.71 0.45 9.18
N TRP A 98 -8.00 0.91 7.97
CA TRP A 98 -7.82 2.31 7.57
C TRP A 98 -8.68 3.29 8.35
N MET A 99 -9.95 2.96 8.57
CA MET A 99 -10.83 3.82 9.36
C MET A 99 -10.37 3.92 10.81
N THR A 100 -9.97 2.80 11.43
CA THR A 100 -9.37 2.81 12.77
C THR A 100 -8.11 3.66 12.80
N TYR A 101 -7.23 3.54 11.81
CA TYR A 101 -6.03 4.36 11.70
C TYR A 101 -6.36 5.86 11.65
N ILE A 102 -7.29 6.27 10.78
CA ILE A 102 -7.70 7.68 10.66
C ILE A 102 -8.28 8.18 11.98
N ILE A 103 -9.21 7.44 12.60
CA ILE A 103 -9.84 7.84 13.88
C ILE A 103 -8.78 8.03 14.97
N VAL A 104 -7.81 7.11 15.08
CA VAL A 104 -6.74 7.17 16.09
C VAL A 104 -5.81 8.35 15.82
N ILE A 105 -5.39 8.55 14.56
CA ILE A 105 -4.48 9.64 14.23
C ILE A 105 -5.13 10.98 14.51
N THR A 106 -6.33 11.20 13.97
CA THR A 106 -7.03 12.46 14.04
C THR A 106 -7.41 12.85 15.47
N ASN A 107 -7.97 11.91 16.25
CA ASN A 107 -8.54 12.24 17.56
C ASN A 107 -7.58 12.01 18.73
N ILE A 108 -6.49 11.26 18.54
CA ILE A 108 -5.57 10.89 19.63
C ILE A 108 -4.15 11.36 19.32
N VAL A 109 -3.55 10.89 18.24
CA VAL A 109 -2.11 11.09 17.97
C VAL A 109 -1.79 12.56 17.70
N THR A 110 -2.46 13.19 16.74
CA THR A 110 -2.18 14.58 16.36
C THR A 110 -2.42 15.55 17.54
N PRO A 111 -3.56 15.50 18.26
CA PRO A 111 -3.79 16.34 19.44
C PRO A 111 -2.75 16.12 20.57
N MET A 112 -2.34 14.88 20.83
CA MET A 112 -1.32 14.59 21.85
C MET A 112 0.03 15.21 21.51
N ILE A 113 0.37 15.28 20.23
CA ILE A 113 1.63 15.85 19.76
C ILE A 113 1.64 17.37 19.89
N TYR A 114 0.56 18.05 19.52
CA TYR A 114 0.52 19.51 19.44
C TYR A 114 -0.11 20.21 20.66
N GLN A 115 -0.47 19.47 21.72
CA GLN A 115 -0.89 19.98 23.04
C GLN A 115 -1.94 21.11 23.01
N HIS A 116 -2.88 21.09 22.07
CA HIS A 116 -3.96 22.08 22.06
C HIS A 116 -4.99 21.74 23.17
N GLY A 117 -5.17 22.68 24.10
CA GLY A 117 -6.14 22.57 25.18
C GLY A 117 -7.58 22.66 24.66
N GLN A 118 -8.43 21.80 25.22
CA GLN A 118 -9.86 21.58 24.91
C GLN A 118 -10.11 20.77 23.61
N PHE A 119 -10.62 19.55 23.84
CA PHE A 119 -10.89 18.52 22.84
C PHE A 119 -12.20 18.78 22.09
N GLU A 120 -12.13 19.06 20.80
CA GLU A 120 -13.24 18.80 19.88
C GLU A 120 -12.88 17.60 19.00
N TRP A 121 -13.69 16.54 19.06
CA TRP A 121 -13.52 15.37 18.21
C TRP A 121 -13.71 15.79 16.76
N VAL A 122 -12.62 15.82 15.98
CA VAL A 122 -12.68 16.14 14.54
C VAL A 122 -13.46 15.06 13.78
N VAL A 123 -13.28 13.78 14.16
CA VAL A 123 -14.15 12.68 13.67
C VAL A 123 -15.15 12.32 14.75
N THR A 124 -16.32 12.95 14.69
CA THR A 124 -17.43 12.70 15.64
C THR A 124 -18.17 11.40 15.32
N PRO A 125 -18.87 10.79 16.29
CA PRO A 125 -19.76 9.65 16.04
C PRO A 125 -20.78 9.91 14.92
N ALA A 126 -21.22 11.15 14.73
CA ALA A 126 -22.11 11.53 13.62
C ALA A 126 -21.44 11.36 12.25
N SER A 127 -20.17 11.75 12.11
CA SER A 127 -19.39 11.55 10.88
C SER A 127 -19.10 10.06 10.57
N MET A 128 -19.18 9.19 11.58
CA MET A 128 -18.99 7.74 11.40
C MET A 128 -20.16 7.07 10.66
N ILE A 129 -21.29 7.75 10.45
CA ILE A 129 -22.42 7.21 9.67
C ILE A 129 -22.06 6.95 8.20
N PHE A 130 -21.04 7.64 7.69
CA PHE A 130 -20.52 7.42 6.34
C PHE A 130 -19.70 6.13 6.21
N ILE A 131 -19.21 5.57 7.31
CA ILE A 131 -18.42 4.32 7.31
C ILE A 131 -19.25 3.14 6.80
N PRO A 132 -20.46 2.86 7.31
CA PRO A 132 -21.36 1.85 6.74
C PRO A 132 -21.68 2.11 5.26
N ALA A 133 -21.96 3.35 4.87
CA ALA A 133 -22.30 3.71 3.49
C ALA A 133 -21.15 3.39 2.53
N PHE A 134 -19.92 3.73 2.90
CA PHE A 134 -18.73 3.44 2.11
C PHE A 134 -18.41 1.93 2.06
N ALA A 135 -18.61 1.22 3.17
CA ALA A 135 -18.48 -0.23 3.21
C ALA A 135 -19.47 -0.93 2.26
N ILE A 136 -20.72 -0.44 2.17
CA ILE A 136 -21.72 -0.92 1.23
C ILE A 136 -21.25 -0.73 -0.21
N ILE A 137 -20.73 0.46 -0.56
CA ILE A 137 -20.20 0.72 -1.91
C ILE A 137 -19.08 -0.28 -2.27
N LEU A 138 -18.16 -0.56 -1.34
CA LEU A 138 -17.06 -1.52 -1.54
C LEU A 138 -17.53 -2.97 -1.75
N ILE A 139 -18.70 -3.34 -1.21
CA ILE A 139 -19.34 -4.65 -1.44
C ILE A 139 -19.88 -4.75 -2.88
N PHE A 140 -20.45 -3.68 -3.42
CA PHE A 140 -21.05 -3.68 -4.76
C PHE A 140 -20.03 -3.62 -5.91
N ILE A 141 -18.79 -3.17 -5.66
CA ILE A 141 -17.71 -3.17 -6.64
C ILE A 141 -17.20 -4.61 -6.85
N LYS A 142 -17.78 -5.33 -7.81
CA LYS A 142 -17.27 -6.65 -8.23
C LYS A 142 -15.94 -6.51 -8.97
N ASP A 143 -15.04 -7.47 -8.78
CA ASP A 143 -13.77 -7.45 -9.48
C ASP A 143 -13.97 -7.90 -10.94
N LYS A 144 -13.96 -6.93 -11.86
CA LYS A 144 -14.18 -7.15 -13.31
C LYS A 144 -13.11 -8.04 -13.96
N ARG A 145 -12.01 -8.30 -13.26
CA ARG A 145 -10.89 -9.12 -13.74
C ARG A 145 -11.17 -10.63 -13.66
N ILE A 146 -12.18 -11.07 -12.92
CA ILE A 146 -12.54 -12.50 -12.80
C ILE A 146 -13.48 -12.88 -13.94
N LYS A 147 -12.98 -13.67 -14.91
CA LYS A 147 -13.68 -14.07 -16.13
C LYS A 147 -13.81 -15.60 -16.23
N TYR A 148 -14.77 -16.04 -17.03
CA TYR A 148 -14.88 -17.45 -17.40
C TYR A 148 -13.87 -17.77 -18.50
N SER A 149 -13.29 -18.97 -18.46
CA SER A 149 -12.59 -19.56 -19.60
C SER A 149 -13.24 -20.89 -19.93
N ASP A 150 -13.30 -21.18 -21.23
CA ASP A 150 -13.77 -22.47 -21.74
C ASP A 150 -12.65 -23.53 -21.78
N ALA A 151 -11.40 -23.13 -21.49
CA ALA A 151 -10.26 -24.03 -21.41
C ALA A 151 -10.17 -24.68 -20.02
N PRO A 152 -9.82 -25.99 -19.93
CA PRO A 152 -9.65 -26.65 -18.65
C PRO A 152 -8.45 -26.05 -17.91
N LEU A 153 -8.71 -25.48 -16.74
CA LEU A 153 -7.71 -24.89 -15.88
C LEU A 153 -7.64 -25.66 -14.55
N PRO A 154 -6.45 -25.72 -13.92
CA PRO A 154 -6.30 -26.33 -12.61
C PRO A 154 -7.19 -25.62 -11.58
N SER A 155 -7.72 -26.42 -10.65
CA SER A 155 -8.64 -25.96 -9.60
C SER A 155 -7.99 -24.91 -8.69
N ILE A 156 -8.79 -24.12 -7.97
CA ILE A 156 -8.28 -23.10 -7.03
C ILE A 156 -7.30 -23.70 -6.01
N GLU A 157 -7.56 -24.93 -5.58
CA GLU A 157 -6.75 -25.63 -4.57
C GLU A 157 -5.40 -26.10 -5.14
N GLU A 158 -5.35 -26.48 -6.43
CA GLU A 158 -4.12 -26.91 -7.11
C GLU A 158 -3.19 -25.75 -7.51
N ARG A 159 -3.69 -24.51 -7.66
CA ARG A 159 -2.89 -23.33 -8.05
C ARG A 159 -2.02 -22.74 -6.92
N ASP A 160 -1.87 -23.45 -5.80
CA ASP A 160 -1.25 -22.97 -4.57
C ASP A 160 -1.74 -21.55 -4.22
N ALA A 161 -3.07 -21.44 -4.15
CA ALA A 161 -3.78 -20.19 -3.93
C ALA A 161 -3.64 -19.68 -2.50
N ASN A 162 -2.50 -19.83 -1.82
CA ASN A 162 -2.29 -19.17 -0.55
C ASN A 162 -0.85 -18.65 -0.47
N PRO A 163 -0.57 -17.48 -1.07
CA PRO A 163 0.69 -16.79 -0.84
C PRO A 163 0.91 -16.68 0.67
N LYS A 164 2.13 -16.92 1.16
CA LYS A 164 2.44 -16.71 2.58
C LYS A 164 2.96 -15.28 2.76
N GLY A 165 2.61 -14.65 3.88
CA GLY A 165 3.15 -13.34 4.27
C GLY A 165 2.52 -12.14 3.56
N ILE A 166 3.29 -11.05 3.44
CA ILE A 166 2.83 -9.71 3.05
C ILE A 166 2.36 -9.64 1.59
N VAL A 167 2.85 -10.54 0.74
CA VAL A 167 2.46 -10.62 -0.68
C VAL A 167 0.96 -10.95 -0.85
N ASN A 168 0.31 -11.51 0.17
CA ASN A 168 -1.16 -11.70 0.19
C ASN A 168 -1.96 -10.40 0.13
N LEU A 169 -1.34 -9.28 0.50
CA LEU A 169 -1.92 -7.96 0.45
C LEU A 169 -1.91 -7.39 -0.96
N ILE A 170 -1.15 -7.99 -1.88
CA ILE A 170 -1.22 -7.63 -3.30
C ILE A 170 -2.56 -8.13 -3.87
N PRO A 171 -3.38 -7.23 -4.45
CA PRO A 171 -4.60 -7.63 -5.16
C PRO A 171 -4.29 -8.67 -6.22
N ASN A 172 -5.16 -9.68 -6.33
CA ASN A 172 -5.11 -10.75 -7.33
C ASN A 172 -3.92 -11.71 -7.30
N TYR A 173 -2.90 -11.47 -6.48
CA TYR A 173 -1.70 -12.32 -6.43
C TYR A 173 -2.01 -13.78 -6.06
N ARG A 174 -3.03 -13.99 -5.21
CA ARG A 174 -3.52 -15.31 -4.80
C ARG A 174 -4.06 -16.16 -5.96
N TYR A 175 -4.51 -15.53 -7.04
CA TYR A 175 -5.30 -16.16 -8.10
C TYR A 175 -4.65 -16.08 -9.48
N ALA A 176 -3.46 -15.48 -9.52
CA ALA A 176 -2.66 -15.32 -10.71
C ALA A 176 -1.81 -16.58 -10.95
N ASP A 177 -1.58 -16.93 -12.22
CA ASP A 177 -0.56 -17.92 -12.60
C ASP A 177 0.86 -17.41 -12.28
N GLU A 178 1.90 -18.23 -12.45
CA GLU A 178 3.28 -17.80 -12.13
C GLU A 178 3.76 -16.58 -12.96
N GLN A 179 3.35 -16.46 -14.21
CA GLN A 179 3.73 -15.35 -15.08
C GLN A 179 3.03 -14.06 -14.64
N GLN A 180 1.72 -14.12 -14.40
CA GLN A 180 0.92 -13.04 -13.86
C GLN A 180 1.38 -12.62 -12.45
N LYS A 181 1.72 -13.57 -11.57
CA LYS A 181 2.31 -13.30 -10.26
C LYS A 181 3.59 -12.49 -10.41
N MET A 182 4.47 -12.87 -11.34
CA MET A 182 5.71 -12.13 -11.61
C MET A 182 5.43 -10.72 -12.16
N VAL A 183 4.46 -10.55 -13.07
CA VAL A 183 4.06 -9.23 -13.60
C VAL A 183 3.55 -8.33 -12.48
N ILE A 184 2.65 -8.85 -11.65
CA ILE A 184 2.10 -8.16 -10.48
C ILE A 184 3.23 -7.75 -9.52
N THR A 185 4.12 -8.69 -9.17
CA THR A 185 5.27 -8.41 -8.30
C THR A 185 6.15 -7.30 -8.86
N LYS A 186 6.44 -7.31 -10.17
CA LYS A 186 7.24 -6.26 -10.81
C LYS A 186 6.58 -4.89 -10.74
N ALA A 187 5.26 -4.81 -10.88
CA ALA A 187 4.52 -3.57 -10.74
C ALA A 187 4.69 -2.97 -9.33
N TYR A 188 4.47 -3.77 -8.28
CA TYR A 188 4.64 -3.34 -6.89
C TYR A 188 6.11 -3.04 -6.54
N ALA A 189 7.05 -3.81 -7.07
CA ALA A 189 8.48 -3.54 -6.93
C ALA A 189 8.91 -2.23 -7.61
N SER A 190 8.26 -1.87 -8.72
CA SER A 190 8.43 -0.55 -9.33
C SER A 190 7.86 0.55 -8.44
N VAL A 191 6.67 0.36 -7.87
CA VAL A 191 6.06 1.34 -6.95
C VAL A 191 6.98 1.64 -5.77
N PHE A 192 7.61 0.64 -5.17
CA PHE A 192 8.58 0.82 -4.08
C PHE A 192 9.66 1.86 -4.41
N LYS A 193 10.29 1.76 -5.59
CA LYS A 193 11.35 2.69 -6.01
C LYS A 193 10.86 4.14 -6.08
N TRP A 194 9.64 4.34 -6.59
CA TRP A 194 9.05 5.66 -6.74
C TRP A 194 8.62 6.25 -5.40
N ILE A 195 8.05 5.43 -4.51
CA ILE A 195 7.71 5.89 -3.17
C ILE A 195 8.97 6.30 -2.41
N MET A 196 10.02 5.48 -2.41
CA MET A 196 11.26 5.79 -1.70
C MET A 196 11.92 7.08 -2.21
N ALA A 197 12.03 7.24 -3.54
CA ALA A 197 12.59 8.44 -4.14
C ALA A 197 11.72 9.68 -3.85
N GLY A 198 10.40 9.56 -4.04
CA GLY A 198 9.45 10.65 -3.80
C GLY A 198 9.44 11.09 -2.35
N LEU A 199 9.27 10.15 -1.40
CA LEU A 199 9.30 10.45 0.04
C LEU A 199 10.63 11.08 0.46
N SER A 200 11.77 10.63 -0.08
CA SER A 200 13.07 11.24 0.25
C SER A 200 13.12 12.72 -0.13
N ILE A 201 12.65 13.07 -1.34
CA ILE A 201 12.62 14.46 -1.81
C ILE A 201 11.65 15.28 -0.95
N ILE A 202 10.43 14.75 -0.74
CA ILE A 202 9.40 15.43 0.05
C ILE A 202 9.91 15.70 1.47
N THR A 203 10.49 14.70 2.14
CA THR A 203 11.02 14.85 3.50
C THR A 203 12.13 15.87 3.59
N ILE A 204 13.04 15.94 2.60
CA ILE A 204 14.10 16.97 2.61
C ILE A 204 13.49 18.36 2.51
N VAL A 205 12.55 18.57 1.57
CA VAL A 205 11.88 19.86 1.39
C VAL A 205 11.10 20.24 2.65
N ASP A 206 10.36 19.29 3.21
CA ASP A 206 9.57 19.46 4.42
C ASP A 206 10.42 19.88 5.62
N LEU A 207 11.49 19.15 5.91
CA LEU A 207 12.44 19.48 6.99
C LEU A 207 13.02 20.89 6.82
N VAL A 208 13.37 21.30 5.59
CA VAL A 208 13.93 22.63 5.34
C VAL A 208 12.88 23.73 5.54
N VAL A 209 11.70 23.57 4.95
CA VAL A 209 10.64 24.59 5.04
C VAL A 209 10.16 24.74 6.48
N GLU A 210 9.88 23.65 7.17
CA GLU A 210 9.42 23.70 8.56
C GLU A 210 10.49 24.29 9.49
N LEU A 211 11.77 23.98 9.28
CA LEU A 211 12.87 24.59 10.03
C LEU A 211 12.94 26.11 9.80
N VAL A 212 12.78 26.57 8.55
CA VAL A 212 12.72 28.00 8.21
C VAL A 212 11.52 28.68 8.86
N MET A 213 10.39 27.97 8.93
CA MET A 213 9.16 28.44 9.57
C MET A 213 9.18 28.30 11.11
N GLN A 214 10.30 27.86 11.70
CA GLN A 214 10.48 27.62 13.14
C GLN A 214 9.46 26.63 13.74
N GLN A 215 8.93 25.72 12.91
CA GLN A 215 8.05 24.63 13.32
C GLN A 215 8.86 23.35 13.55
N LEU A 216 8.29 22.43 14.32
CA LEU A 216 8.89 21.11 14.54
C LEU A 216 8.40 20.14 13.45
N PRO A 217 9.28 19.66 12.55
CA PRO A 217 8.90 18.77 11.43
C PRO A 217 8.70 17.34 11.88
N ILE A 218 7.66 17.11 12.67
CA ILE A 218 7.36 15.79 13.23
C ILE A 218 7.00 14.81 12.11
N GLY A 219 6.20 15.25 11.13
CA GLY A 219 5.88 14.45 9.95
C GLY A 219 7.12 14.08 9.14
N GLY A 220 8.00 15.06 8.87
CA GLY A 220 9.29 14.85 8.24
C GLY A 220 10.19 13.88 9.00
N MET A 221 10.28 14.01 10.33
CA MET A 221 11.09 13.13 11.19
C MET A 221 10.59 11.68 11.18
N ILE A 222 9.27 11.46 11.29
CA ILE A 222 8.68 10.11 11.22
C ILE A 222 8.95 9.49 9.84
N THR A 223 8.80 10.28 8.77
CA THR A 223 9.06 9.85 7.40
C THR A 223 10.53 9.49 7.20
N LEU A 224 11.45 10.29 7.73
CA LEU A 224 12.89 10.03 7.68
C LEU A 224 13.24 8.72 8.39
N ALA A 225 12.71 8.50 9.60
CA ALA A 225 12.92 7.26 10.35
C ALA A 225 12.42 6.04 9.55
N PHE A 226 11.24 6.13 8.94
CA PHE A 226 10.69 5.09 8.07
C PHE A 226 11.61 4.80 6.87
N LEU A 227 12.11 5.83 6.20
CA LEU A 227 13.03 5.67 5.06
C LEU A 227 14.31 4.94 5.46
N VAL A 228 14.90 5.31 6.59
CA VAL A 228 16.12 4.69 7.11
C VAL A 228 15.86 3.21 7.46
N ILE A 229 14.81 2.92 8.22
CA ILE A 229 14.45 1.54 8.62
C ILE A 229 14.21 0.68 7.36
N THR A 230 13.45 1.20 6.40
CA THR A 230 13.13 0.49 5.16
C THR A 230 14.38 0.21 4.33
N LEU A 231 15.31 1.17 4.26
CA LEU A 231 16.59 0.99 3.57
C LEU A 231 17.46 -0.07 4.25
N VAL A 232 17.52 -0.06 5.59
CA VAL A 232 18.26 -1.07 6.37
C VAL A 232 17.70 -2.47 6.12
N ILE A 233 16.36 -2.63 6.18
CA ILE A 233 15.68 -3.90 5.89
C ILE A 233 15.99 -4.37 4.47
N TYR A 234 15.94 -3.46 3.50
CA TYR A 234 16.25 -3.77 2.10
C TYR A 234 17.69 -4.26 1.93
N VAL A 235 18.68 -3.53 2.48
CA VAL A 235 20.10 -3.86 2.38
C VAL A 235 20.43 -5.17 3.10
N ALA A 236 19.89 -5.38 4.30
CA ALA A 236 20.13 -6.59 5.09
C ALA A 236 19.61 -7.84 4.36
N ASN A 237 18.37 -7.80 3.86
CA ASN A 237 17.79 -8.90 3.11
C ASN A 237 18.49 -9.10 1.76
N ALA A 238 18.87 -8.01 1.06
CA ALA A 238 19.62 -8.08 -0.18
C ALA A 238 20.98 -8.77 -0.01
N LYS A 239 21.69 -8.48 1.09
CA LYS A 239 22.95 -9.15 1.43
C LYS A 239 22.73 -10.62 1.72
N LYS A 240 21.75 -10.94 2.58
CA LYS A 240 21.40 -12.34 2.93
C LYS A 240 21.08 -13.17 1.69
N LEU A 241 20.31 -12.61 0.76
CA LEU A 241 19.93 -13.26 -0.50
C LEU A 241 21.15 -13.57 -1.38
N LYS A 242 22.11 -12.64 -1.45
CA LYS A 242 23.37 -12.83 -2.19
C LYS A 242 24.28 -13.87 -1.54
N THR A 243 24.30 -13.95 -0.21
CA THR A 243 25.15 -14.91 0.52
C THR A 243 24.63 -16.33 0.40
N LEU A 244 23.32 -16.56 0.62
CA LEU A 244 22.70 -17.89 0.54
C LEU A 244 22.89 -18.57 -0.83
N LEU A 245 23.09 -17.77 -1.89
CA LEU A 245 23.29 -18.26 -3.25
C LEU A 245 24.77 -18.42 -3.64
N LYS A 246 25.72 -17.92 -2.85
CA LYS A 246 27.14 -18.29 -3.01
C LYS A 246 27.45 -19.65 -2.41
N GLU A 247 26.59 -20.12 -1.51
CA GLU A 247 26.72 -21.40 -0.80
C GLU A 247 26.06 -22.57 -1.55
N TYR A 248 25.30 -22.30 -2.62
CA TYR A 248 24.67 -23.25 -3.54
C TYR A 248 25.33 -23.20 -4.91
#